data_AF-X1KPL5-F1
#
_entry.id   AF-X1KPL5-F1
#
_cell.length_a   1.000
_cell.length_b   1.000
_cell.length_c   1.000
_cell.angle_alpha   90.00
_cell.angle_beta   90.00
_cell.angle_gamma   90.00
#
_symmetry.space_group_name_H-M   'P 1'
#
loop_
_entity.id
_entity.type
_entity.pdbx_description
1 polymer ?
#
loop_
_entity_poly.entity_id
_entity_poly.type
_entity_poly.pdbx_seq_one_letter_code
_entity_poly.pdbx_strand_id
1 'polypeptide(L)'
;VLESRDYPVQAYRACMAIMSHTKDCPSYVIENASRKALDLEIYSYKYFKMIIKKESMKKAKDKRKSKIIVHSNLRGSGAYAGGGINA
;
A
#
# COMPACT_ATOMS: atom_id res chain seq x y z
N VAL A 1 -12.73 12.47 16.28
CA VAL A 1 -13.37 11.57 15.27
C VAL A 1 -14.78 11.17 15.68
N LEU A 2 -15.02 10.60 16.87
CA LEU A 2 -16.36 10.18 17.30
C LEU A 2 -17.27 11.38 17.62
N GLU A 3 -16.78 12.33 18.39
CA GLU A 3 -17.52 13.53 18.80
C GLU A 3 -17.67 14.56 17.67
N SER A 4 -16.86 14.46 16.62
CA SER A 4 -16.88 15.36 15.48
C SER A 4 -17.91 14.95 14.41
N ARG A 5 -18.78 13.97 14.68
CA ARG A 5 -19.77 13.42 13.74
C ARG A 5 -21.17 13.66 14.28
N ASP A 6 -22.10 14.00 13.40
CA ASP A 6 -23.53 14.17 13.76
C ASP A 6 -24.16 12.90 14.36
N TYR A 7 -23.61 11.74 14.01
CA TYR A 7 -24.07 10.43 14.48
C TYR A 7 -22.92 9.63 15.11
N PRO A 8 -22.58 9.88 16.39
CA PRO A 8 -21.42 9.28 17.05
C PRO A 8 -21.51 7.74 17.13
N VAL A 9 -22.72 7.18 17.27
CA VAL A 9 -22.96 5.73 17.27
C VAL A 9 -22.55 5.08 15.94
N GLN A 10 -22.78 5.75 14.81
CA GLN A 10 -22.36 5.23 13.50
C GLN A 10 -20.85 5.27 13.34
N ALA A 11 -20.20 6.34 13.83
CA ALA A 11 -18.75 6.45 13.84
C ALA A 11 -18.12 5.35 14.71
N TYR A 12 -18.69 5.06 15.88
CA TYR A 12 -18.27 3.96 16.74
C TYR A 12 -18.39 2.60 16.03
N ARG A 13 -19.53 2.33 15.38
CA ARG A 13 -19.73 1.10 14.59
C ARG A 13 -18.71 0.96 13.46
N ALA A 14 -18.36 2.06 12.79
CA ALA A 14 -17.34 2.06 11.76
C ALA A 14 -15.95 1.71 12.33
N CYS A 15 -15.56 2.30 13.46
CA CYS A 15 -14.30 1.97 14.15
C CYS A 15 -14.26 0.49 14.57
N MET A 16 -15.35 -0.03 15.14
CA MET A 16 -15.45 -1.44 15.51
C MET A 16 -15.35 -2.38 14.30
N ALA A 17 -15.98 -2.02 13.18
CA ALA A 17 -15.86 -2.79 11.94
C ALA A 17 -14.42 -2.80 11.41
N ILE A 18 -13.72 -1.66 11.48
CA ILE A 18 -12.30 -1.55 11.14
C ILE A 18 -11.47 -2.49 12.01
N MET A 19 -11.60 -2.40 13.34
CA MET A 19 -10.83 -3.22 14.29
C MET A 19 -11.07 -4.72 14.08
N SER A 20 -12.31 -5.12 13.82
CA SER A 20 -12.66 -6.52 13.54
C SER A 20 -12.00 -7.03 12.24
N HIS A 21 -12.00 -6.20 11.19
CA HIS A 21 -11.42 -6.57 9.89
C HIS A 21 -9.89 -6.66 9.91
N THR A 22 -9.24 -5.92 10.82
CA THR A 22 -7.77 -5.85 10.87
C THR A 22 -7.12 -6.92 11.73
N LYS A 23 -7.87 -7.82 12.38
CA LYS A 23 -7.32 -8.83 13.31
C LYS A 23 -6.22 -9.70 12.69
N ASP A 24 -6.38 -10.10 11.44
CA ASP A 24 -5.43 -10.97 10.72
C ASP A 24 -4.40 -10.16 9.91
N CYS A 25 -4.48 -8.83 9.94
CA CYS A 25 -3.55 -7.98 9.22
C CYS A 25 -2.27 -7.76 10.05
N PRO A 26 -1.07 -7.78 9.43
CA PRO A 26 0.15 -7.45 10.15
C PRO A 26 0.10 -6.03 10.72
N SER A 27 0.60 -5.85 11.96
CA SER A 27 0.57 -4.58 12.68
C SER A 27 1.11 -3.39 11.87
N TYR A 28 2.24 -3.56 11.20
CA TYR A 28 2.86 -2.51 10.39
C TYR A 28 1.95 -2.01 9.23
N VAL A 29 1.11 -2.89 8.66
CA VAL A 29 0.16 -2.49 7.60
C VAL A 29 -0.91 -1.58 8.21
N ILE A 30 -1.41 -1.96 9.37
CA ILE A 30 -2.45 -1.22 10.09
C ILE A 30 -1.91 0.14 10.53
N GLU A 31 -0.71 0.19 11.11
CA GLU A 31 -0.09 1.44 11.56
C GLU A 31 0.10 2.43 10.39
N ASN A 32 0.62 1.95 9.25
CA ASN A 32 0.81 2.82 8.10
C ASN A 32 -0.51 3.24 7.46
N ALA A 33 -1.50 2.33 7.42
CA ALA A 33 -2.84 2.65 6.94
C ALA A 33 -3.54 3.67 7.85
N SER A 34 -3.42 3.54 9.17
CA SER A 34 -3.94 4.47 10.18
C SER A 34 -3.33 5.85 10.04
N ARG A 35 -2.00 5.93 9.89
CA ARG A 35 -1.32 7.22 9.66
C ARG A 35 -1.85 7.91 8.40
N LYS A 36 -1.90 7.18 7.27
CA LYS A 36 -2.44 7.72 6.02
C LYS A 36 -3.90 8.14 6.12
N ALA A 37 -4.71 7.39 6.85
CA ALA A 37 -6.11 7.72 7.03
C ALA A 37 -6.28 8.99 7.88
N LEU A 38 -5.43 9.20 8.89
CA LEU A 38 -5.38 10.43 9.67
C LEU A 38 -4.95 11.62 8.81
N ASP A 39 -3.87 11.48 8.04
CA ASP A 39 -3.34 12.55 7.17
C ASP A 39 -4.36 12.99 6.10
N LEU A 40 -5.24 12.08 5.68
CA LEU A 40 -6.28 12.33 4.68
C LEU A 40 -7.66 12.62 5.30
N GLU A 41 -7.76 12.62 6.63
CA GLU A 41 -9.03 12.75 7.37
C GLU A 41 -10.11 11.73 6.94
N ILE A 42 -9.68 10.53 6.56
CA ILE A 42 -10.54 9.44 6.09
C ILE A 42 -10.93 8.54 7.28
N TYR A 43 -12.18 8.65 7.71
CA TYR A 43 -12.71 7.87 8.85
C TYR A 43 -13.82 6.87 8.47
N SER A 44 -13.92 6.55 7.17
CA SER A 44 -14.92 5.60 6.66
C SER A 44 -14.31 4.22 6.45
N TYR A 45 -15.01 3.18 6.91
CA TYR A 45 -14.61 1.78 6.75
C TYR A 45 -14.28 1.42 5.29
N LYS A 46 -15.10 1.87 4.32
CA LYS A 46 -14.90 1.59 2.89
C LYS A 46 -13.53 2.06 2.41
N TYR A 47 -13.18 3.30 2.75
CA TYR A 47 -11.92 3.89 2.33
C TYR A 47 -10.74 3.34 3.13
N PHE A 48 -10.90 3.11 4.43
CA PHE A 48 -9.87 2.47 5.25
C PHE A 48 -9.49 1.09 4.71
N LYS A 49 -10.49 0.27 4.35
CA LYS A 49 -10.28 -1.03 3.68
C LYS A 49 -9.49 -0.90 2.38
N MET A 50 -9.74 0.15 1.59
CA MET A 50 -8.98 0.42 0.38
C MET A 50 -7.52 0.81 0.69
N ILE A 51 -7.28 1.60 1.74
CA ILE A 51 -5.93 1.97 2.19
C ILE A 51 -5.16 0.71 2.61
N ILE A 52 -5.74 -0.15 3.47
CA ILE A 52 -5.13 -1.42 3.89
C ILE A 52 -4.74 -2.26 2.66
N LYS A 53 -5.65 -2.42 1.69
CA LYS A 53 -5.39 -3.20 0.48
C LYS A 53 -4.18 -2.66 -0.29
N LYS A 54 -4.07 -1.33 -0.43
CA LYS A 54 -2.92 -0.68 -1.09
C LYS A 54 -1.62 -0.88 -0.30
N GLU A 55 -1.65 -0.75 1.03
CA GLU A 55 -0.47 -0.95 1.87
C GLU A 55 0.05 -2.39 1.84
N SER A 56 -0.84 -3.37 1.91
CA SER A 56 -0.49 -4.79 1.77
C SER A 56 0.18 -5.09 0.42
N MET A 57 -0.31 -4.48 -0.68
CA MET A 57 0.28 -4.63 -2.00
C MET A 57 1.64 -3.96 -2.15
N LYS A 58 1.86 -2.81 -1.49
CA LYS A 58 3.12 -2.06 -1.58
C LYS A 58 4.30 -2.91 -1.09
N LYS A 59 4.14 -3.63 0.03
CA LYS A 59 5.18 -4.56 0.51
C LYS A 59 5.37 -5.76 -0.41
N ALA A 60 4.30 -6.27 -1.01
CA ALA A 60 4.43 -7.33 -2.01
C ALA A 60 5.28 -6.87 -3.21
N LYS A 61 5.18 -5.59 -3.62
CA LYS A 61 6.05 -5.01 -4.64
C LYS A 61 7.49 -4.81 -4.17
N ASP A 62 7.74 -4.34 -2.95
CA ASP A 62 9.12 -4.21 -2.44
C ASP A 62 9.81 -5.57 -2.26
N LYS A 63 9.10 -6.62 -1.84
CA LYS A 63 9.62 -8.00 -1.88
C LYS A 63 9.92 -8.51 -3.29
N ARG A 64 9.20 -8.00 -4.30
CA ARG A 64 9.36 -8.36 -5.72
C ARG A 64 10.32 -7.46 -6.49
N LYS A 65 10.98 -6.49 -5.84
CA LYS A 65 12.22 -5.93 -6.40
C LYS A 65 13.28 -7.02 -6.33
N SER A 66 13.20 -7.96 -7.27
CA SER A 66 14.28 -8.89 -7.53
C SER A 66 15.52 -8.05 -7.81
N LYS A 67 16.61 -8.40 -7.14
CA LYS A 67 17.92 -7.86 -7.51
C LYS A 67 18.11 -8.17 -8.98
N ILE A 68 18.43 -7.15 -9.79
CA ILE A 68 18.83 -7.38 -11.18
C ILE A 68 19.96 -8.40 -11.11
N ILE A 69 19.77 -9.56 -11.77
CA ILE A 69 20.78 -10.61 -11.78
C ILE A 69 22.01 -10.02 -12.49
N VAL A 70 23.16 -10.05 -11.83
CA VAL A 70 24.42 -9.63 -12.43
C VAL A 70 25.11 -10.88 -12.93
N HIS A 71 25.20 -11.04 -14.24
CA HIS A 71 25.85 -12.18 -14.87
C HIS A 71 26.64 -11.67 -16.08
N SER A 72 27.81 -12.25 -16.36
CA SER A 72 28.70 -11.84 -17.46
C SER A 72 28.01 -11.86 -18.83
N ASN A 73 27.05 -12.78 -19.02
CA ASN A 73 26.29 -12.92 -20.26
C ASN A 73 25.08 -11.97 -20.38
N LEU A 74 24.72 -11.22 -19.32
CA LEU A 74 23.63 -10.24 -19.40
C LEU A 74 24.17 -8.94 -20.00
N ARG A 75 23.73 -8.64 -21.22
CA ARG A 75 24.12 -7.44 -21.96
C ARG A 75 23.19 -6.28 -21.59
N GLY A 76 23.77 -5.17 -21.13
CA GLY A 76 23.03 -3.96 -20.79
C GLY A 76 22.55 -3.19 -22.02
N SER A 77 21.80 -2.11 -21.81
CA SER A 77 21.29 -1.24 -22.88
C SER A 77 22.39 -0.73 -23.83
N GLY A 78 23.60 -0.52 -23.33
CA GLY A 78 24.76 -0.13 -24.14
C GLY A 78 25.17 -1.14 -25.22
N ALA A 79 24.86 -2.42 -25.06
CA ALA A 79 25.16 -3.44 -26.08
C ALA A 79 24.25 -3.34 -27.33
N TYR A 80 23.14 -2.62 -27.23
CA TYR A 80 22.18 -2.42 -28.31
C TYR A 80 22.28 -1.01 -28.92
N ALA A 81 23.18 -0.16 -28.42
CA ALA A 81 23.32 1.24 -28.85
C ALA A 81 23.79 1.38 -30.32
N GLY A 82 24.38 0.34 -30.90
CA GLY A 82 24.83 0.29 -32.29
C GLY A 82 24.07 -0.69 -33.17
N GLY A 83 22.80 -1.02 -32.84
CA GLY A 83 22.00 -2.02 -33.56
C GLY A 83 20.74 -1.44 -34.24
N GLY A 84 20.79 -0.17 -34.66
CA GLY A 84 19.71 0.48 -35.40
C GLY A 84 20.03 0.59 -36.89
N ILE A 85 19.08 1.09 -37.67
CA ILE A 85 19.10 1.36 -39.13
C ILE A 85 20.34 2.09 -39.71
N ASN A 86 21.32 2.48 -38.89
CA ASN A 86 22.57 3.14 -39.28
C ASN A 86 23.83 2.39 -38.76
N ALA A 87 23.74 1.08 -38.52
CA ALA A 87 24.86 0.21 -38.16
C ALA A 87 25.32 -0.64 -39.35
#